data_AF-A0A1Q6QS76-F1
#
_entry.id   AF-A0A1Q6QS76-F1
#
_cell.length_a   1.000
_cell.length_b   1.000
_cell.length_c   1.000
_cell.angle_alpha   90.00
_cell.angle_beta   90.00
_cell.angle_gamma   90.00
#
_symmetry.space_group_name_H-M   'P 1'
#
loop_
_entity.id
_entity.type
_entity.pdbx_description
1 polymer ?
#
loop_
_entity_poly.entity_id
_entity_poly.type
_entity_poly.pdbx_seq_one_letter_code
_entity_poly.pdbx_strand_id
1 'polypeptide(L)'
;YAETIGLPLLERNDYGLRPFVRTVAEDISGRCVKCYEMRLFEAARQAREGGFDSFTSSLFISPYQKHELMQEVAERAAVEYGVTFLYRDFRPYFRAGQERARELGFYMQKYCGCIFSEEERYLKASKILP
;
A
#
# COMPACT_ATOMS: atom_id res chain seq x y z
N TYR A 1 -12.81 13.02 -0.63
CA TYR A 1 -12.38 12.98 -2.05
C TYR A 1 -13.17 11.94 -2.86
N ALA A 2 -13.29 10.68 -2.43
CA ALA A 2 -14.06 9.69 -3.19
C ALA A 2 -15.49 10.18 -3.52
N GLU A 3 -16.18 10.74 -2.53
CA GLU A 3 -17.50 11.39 -2.71
C GLU A 3 -17.49 12.52 -3.75
N THR A 4 -16.45 13.38 -3.75
CA THR A 4 -16.37 14.54 -4.67
C THR A 4 -16.20 14.15 -6.13
N ILE A 5 -15.82 12.89 -6.40
CA ILE A 5 -15.68 12.34 -7.76
C ILE A 5 -16.69 11.21 -8.04
N GLY A 6 -17.65 10.96 -7.14
CA GLY A 6 -18.63 9.90 -7.29
C GLY A 6 -18.06 8.48 -7.28
N LEU A 7 -16.90 8.26 -6.65
CA LEU A 7 -16.28 6.94 -6.53
C LEU A 7 -16.86 6.19 -5.32
N PRO A 8 -17.49 5.02 -5.49
CA PRO A 8 -17.94 4.20 -4.37
C PRO A 8 -16.76 3.83 -3.47
N LEU A 9 -16.92 4.05 -2.17
CA LEU A 9 -15.89 3.76 -1.17
C LEU A 9 -16.37 2.62 -0.27
N LEU A 10 -15.64 1.51 -0.29
CA LEU A 10 -15.74 0.45 0.70
C LEU A 10 -14.65 0.69 1.75
N GLU A 11 -15.05 0.99 2.97
CA GLU A 11 -14.14 1.31 4.06
C GLU A 11 -14.14 0.22 5.13
N ARG A 12 -12.94 -0.20 5.55
CA ARG A 12 -12.72 -0.97 6.76
C ARG A 12 -11.94 -0.10 7.76
N ASN A 13 -12.64 0.44 8.76
CA ASN A 13 -12.06 1.35 9.75
C ASN A 13 -11.46 0.60 10.96
N ASP A 14 -10.59 -0.38 10.68
CA ASP A 14 -9.77 -1.06 11.68
C ASP A 14 -8.30 -0.69 11.42
N TYR A 15 -7.64 -0.09 12.41
CA TYR A 15 -6.26 0.35 12.27
C TYR A 15 -5.27 -0.82 12.17
N GLY A 16 -5.59 -1.98 12.76
CA GLY A 16 -4.80 -3.21 12.57
C GLY A 16 -3.35 -3.18 13.12
N LEU A 17 -2.96 -2.18 13.93
CA LEU A 17 -1.59 -2.03 14.41
C LEU A 17 -1.08 -3.24 15.20
N ARG A 18 -1.85 -3.72 16.17
CA ARG A 18 -1.41 -4.83 17.03
C ARG A 18 -1.22 -6.13 16.23
N PRO A 19 -2.16 -6.55 15.36
CA PRO A 19 -1.91 -7.65 14.43
C PRO A 19 -0.66 -7.42 13.58
N PHE A 20 -0.53 -6.25 12.94
CA PHE A 20 0.62 -5.95 12.08
C PHE A 20 1.95 -6.08 12.83
N VAL A 21 2.09 -5.47 14.00
CA VAL A 21 3.32 -5.53 14.81
C VAL A 21 3.64 -6.97 15.19
N ARG A 22 2.66 -7.77 15.62
CA ARG A 22 2.88 -9.19 15.94
C ARG A 22 3.36 -9.98 14.73
N THR A 23 2.81 -9.70 13.54
CA THR A 23 3.19 -10.38 12.29
C THR A 23 4.64 -10.11 11.87
N VAL A 24 5.18 -8.94 12.19
CA VAL A 24 6.52 -8.52 11.71
C VAL A 24 7.59 -8.45 12.81
N ALA A 25 7.23 -8.77 14.06
CA ALA A 25 8.11 -8.60 15.21
C ALA A 25 9.42 -9.42 15.11
N GLU A 26 9.36 -10.59 14.47
CA GLU A 26 10.53 -11.47 14.30
C GLU A 26 11.45 -11.02 13.15
N ASP A 27 10.94 -10.24 12.20
CA ASP A 27 11.68 -9.77 11.02
C ASP A 27 11.21 -8.35 10.61
N ILE A 28 11.65 -7.36 11.38
CA ILE A 28 11.29 -5.96 11.14
C ILE A 28 11.94 -5.42 9.86
N SER A 29 13.13 -5.89 9.47
CA SER A 29 13.79 -5.43 8.24
C SER A 29 13.14 -5.99 6.98
N GLY A 30 12.67 -7.25 7.03
CA GLY A 30 11.89 -7.92 5.97
C GLY A 30 10.39 -7.60 6.00
N ARG A 31 9.91 -6.78 6.95
CA ARG A 31 8.48 -6.48 7.19
C ARG A 31 7.64 -6.14 5.96
N CYS A 32 8.23 -5.55 4.92
CA CYS A 32 7.50 -5.08 3.73
C CYS A 32 6.70 -6.20 3.06
N VAL A 33 7.22 -7.43 3.02
CA VAL A 33 6.50 -8.57 2.42
C VAL A 33 5.15 -8.77 3.12
N LYS A 34 5.17 -8.86 4.46
CA LYS A 34 3.95 -9.02 5.27
C LYS A 34 3.03 -7.82 5.19
N CYS A 35 3.61 -6.62 5.16
CA CYS A 35 2.90 -5.36 4.95
C CYS A 35 2.11 -5.35 3.63
N TYR A 36 2.71 -5.86 2.55
CA TYR A 36 2.06 -5.99 1.25
C TYR A 36 1.04 -7.13 1.24
N GLU A 37 1.36 -8.30 1.80
CA GLU A 37 0.45 -9.44 1.89
C GLU A 37 -0.86 -9.04 2.56
N MET A 38 -0.78 -8.41 3.75
CA MET A 38 -1.97 -7.97 4.49
C MET A 38 -2.88 -7.03 3.70
N ARG A 39 -2.33 -6.21 2.79
CA ARG A 39 -3.11 -5.25 1.99
C ARG A 39 -3.62 -5.86 0.68
N LEU A 40 -2.75 -6.51 -0.06
CA LEU A 40 -3.04 -6.99 -1.41
C LEU A 40 -3.88 -8.25 -1.41
N PHE A 41 -3.73 -9.14 -0.42
CA PHE A 41 -4.62 -10.28 -0.26
C PHE A 41 -6.03 -9.83 0.13
N GLU A 42 -6.17 -8.84 1.02
CA GLU A 42 -7.48 -8.29 1.34
C GLU A 42 -8.11 -7.59 0.12
N ALA A 43 -7.33 -6.83 -0.66
CA ALA A 43 -7.82 -6.20 -1.89
C ALA A 43 -8.29 -7.25 -2.93
N ALA A 44 -7.52 -8.32 -3.12
CA ALA A 44 -7.88 -9.42 -4.03
C ALA A 44 -9.13 -10.17 -3.54
N ARG A 45 -9.23 -10.45 -2.24
CA ARG A 45 -10.42 -11.06 -1.62
C ARG A 45 -11.67 -10.21 -1.86
N GLN A 46 -11.59 -8.91 -1.57
CA GLN A 46 -12.70 -7.97 -1.78
C GLN A 46 -13.06 -7.83 -3.27
N ALA A 47 -12.07 -7.85 -4.16
CA ALA A 47 -12.32 -7.85 -5.59
C ALA A 47 -13.10 -9.10 -6.03
N ARG A 48 -12.71 -10.28 -5.54
CA ARG A 48 -13.43 -11.54 -5.81
C ARG A 48 -14.84 -11.55 -5.23
N GLU A 49 -15.00 -11.19 -3.97
CA GLU A 49 -16.30 -11.16 -3.27
C GLU A 49 -17.26 -10.13 -3.88
N GLY A 50 -16.73 -8.99 -4.33
CA GLY A 50 -17.49 -7.93 -4.99
C GLY A 50 -17.76 -8.16 -6.47
N GLY A 51 -17.27 -9.24 -7.07
CA GLY A 51 -17.46 -9.54 -8.50
C GLY A 51 -16.70 -8.62 -9.45
N PHE A 52 -15.57 -8.05 -9.02
CA PHE A 52 -14.71 -7.21 -9.85
C PHE A 52 -13.78 -8.07 -10.71
N ASP A 53 -13.52 -7.63 -11.95
CA ASP A 53 -12.62 -8.34 -12.88
C ASP A 53 -11.16 -8.29 -12.44
N SER A 54 -10.75 -7.19 -11.81
CA SER A 54 -9.37 -6.95 -11.44
C SER A 54 -9.21 -6.07 -10.20
N PHE A 55 -8.02 -6.12 -9.61
CA PHE A 55 -7.61 -5.20 -8.56
C PHE A 55 -6.23 -4.59 -8.86
N THR A 56 -5.95 -3.45 -8.25
CA THR A 56 -4.64 -2.79 -8.29
C THR A 56 -4.42 -1.99 -7.01
N SER A 57 -3.32 -1.25 -6.92
CA SER A 57 -3.03 -0.42 -5.75
C SER A 57 -2.48 0.95 -6.13
N SER A 58 -2.90 1.99 -5.39
CA SER A 58 -2.29 3.32 -5.47
C SER A 58 -0.82 3.32 -5.02
N LEU A 59 -0.36 2.28 -4.31
CA LEU A 59 1.03 2.16 -3.85
C LEU A 59 2.04 2.14 -5.00
N PHE A 60 1.65 1.71 -6.21
CA PHE A 60 2.51 1.69 -7.41
C PHE A 60 2.84 3.10 -7.96
N ILE A 61 2.35 4.18 -7.35
CA ILE A 61 2.79 5.54 -7.70
C ILE A 61 4.15 5.92 -7.09
N SER A 62 4.49 5.32 -5.94
CA SER A 62 5.65 5.76 -5.16
C SER A 62 6.95 5.17 -5.73
N PRO A 63 7.97 5.99 -6.03
CA PRO A 63 9.29 5.51 -6.43
C PRO A 63 10.07 4.90 -5.26
N TYR A 64 9.59 5.04 -4.02
CA TYR A 64 10.25 4.55 -2.80
C TYR A 64 9.75 3.17 -2.36
N GLN A 65 8.69 2.64 -2.98
CA GLN A 65 8.20 1.29 -2.68
C GLN A 65 9.08 0.24 -3.36
N LYS A 66 9.16 -0.95 -2.75
CA LYS A 66 9.81 -2.13 -3.37
C LYS A 66 8.87 -2.70 -4.44
N HIS A 67 8.88 -2.12 -5.65
CA HIS A 67 7.91 -2.40 -6.73
C HIS A 67 7.87 -3.87 -7.14
N GLU A 68 9.03 -4.48 -7.42
CA GLU A 68 9.13 -5.89 -7.83
C GLU A 68 8.51 -6.81 -6.77
N LEU A 69 8.93 -6.64 -5.51
CA LEU A 69 8.38 -7.37 -4.37
C LEU A 69 6.87 -7.17 -4.19
N MET A 70 6.37 -5.95 -4.41
CA MET A 70 4.95 -5.64 -4.30
C MET A 70 4.14 -6.25 -5.44
N GLN A 71 4.70 -6.26 -6.67
CA GLN A 71 4.12 -6.93 -7.82
C GLN A 71 4.04 -8.43 -7.59
N GLU A 72 5.12 -9.08 -7.14
CA GLU A 72 5.13 -10.52 -6.82
C GLU A 72 4.06 -10.88 -5.77
N VAL A 73 3.91 -10.08 -4.72
CA VAL A 73 2.86 -10.28 -3.70
C VAL A 73 1.46 -10.12 -4.30
N ALA A 74 1.25 -9.13 -5.18
CA ALA A 74 -0.03 -8.92 -5.85
C ALA A 74 -0.38 -10.07 -6.79
N GLU A 75 0.60 -10.60 -7.53
CA GLU A 75 0.41 -11.76 -8.40
C GLU A 75 0.05 -13.02 -7.60
N ARG A 76 0.68 -13.25 -6.44
CA ARG A 76 0.26 -14.33 -5.52
C ARG A 76 -1.18 -14.17 -5.03
N ALA A 77 -1.57 -12.94 -4.65
CA ALA A 77 -2.94 -12.66 -4.22
C ALA A 77 -3.96 -12.87 -5.35
N ALA A 78 -3.62 -12.52 -6.59
CA ALA A 78 -4.44 -12.76 -7.78
C ALA A 78 -4.69 -14.26 -8.01
N VAL A 79 -3.64 -15.08 -7.89
CA VAL A 79 -3.74 -16.53 -8.03
C VAL A 79 -4.61 -17.13 -6.91
N GLU A 80 -4.37 -16.74 -5.66
CA GLU A 80 -5.10 -17.24 -4.48
C GLU A 80 -6.62 -17.02 -4.60
N TYR A 81 -7.04 -15.82 -5.02
CA TYR A 81 -8.45 -15.43 -5.06
C TYR A 81 -9.11 -15.56 -6.44
N GLY A 82 -8.35 -15.96 -7.47
CA GLY A 82 -8.87 -16.10 -8.82
C GLY A 82 -9.40 -14.78 -9.41
N VAL A 83 -8.64 -13.70 -9.25
CA VAL A 83 -8.93 -12.36 -9.77
C VAL A 83 -7.71 -11.78 -10.48
N THR A 84 -7.89 -10.99 -11.54
CA THR A 84 -6.74 -10.43 -12.27
C THR A 84 -6.04 -9.33 -11.47
N PHE A 85 -4.72 -9.43 -11.31
CA PHE A 85 -3.94 -8.29 -10.87
C PHE A 85 -3.64 -7.37 -12.06
N LEU A 86 -4.12 -6.12 -12.00
CA LEU A 86 -3.84 -5.10 -12.98
C LEU A 86 -2.58 -4.30 -12.57
N TYR A 87 -1.42 -4.77 -13.04
CA TYR A 87 -0.18 -4.02 -12.87
C TYR A 87 -0.18 -2.74 -13.74
N ARG A 88 0.18 -1.62 -13.13
CA ARG A 88 0.45 -0.35 -13.81
C ARG A 88 1.54 0.40 -13.08
N ASP A 89 2.57 0.80 -13.83
CA ASP A 89 3.61 1.68 -13.30
C ASP A 89 3.10 3.13 -13.29
N PHE A 90 2.80 3.65 -12.10
CA PHE A 90 2.35 5.02 -11.93
C PHE A 90 3.49 5.98 -11.54
N ARG A 91 4.74 5.51 -11.43
CA ARG A 91 5.90 6.36 -11.07
C ARG A 91 6.09 7.58 -11.98
N PRO A 92 5.85 7.50 -13.32
CA PRO A 92 5.93 8.68 -14.19
C PRO A 92 5.00 9.83 -13.76
N TYR A 93 3.89 9.50 -13.10
CA TYR A 93 2.90 10.47 -12.62
C TYR A 93 3.15 10.95 -11.19
N PHE A 94 4.21 10.49 -10.52
CA PHE A 94 4.45 10.78 -9.10
C PHE A 94 4.51 12.28 -8.80
N ARG A 95 5.25 13.06 -9.60
CA ARG A 95 5.38 14.52 -9.40
C ARG A 95 4.06 15.25 -9.62
N ALA A 96 3.38 14.96 -10.74
CA ALA A 96 2.08 15.53 -11.05
C ALA A 96 1.04 15.17 -9.98
N GLY A 97 1.07 13.94 -9.46
CA GLY A 97 0.22 13.50 -8.35
C GLY A 97 0.48 14.29 -7.06
N GLN A 98 1.74 14.58 -6.72
CA GLN A 98 2.08 15.41 -5.57
C GLN A 98 1.60 16.86 -5.72
N GLU A 99 1.77 17.46 -6.90
CA GLU A 99 1.28 18.81 -7.19
C GLU A 99 -0.24 18.88 -7.04
N ARG A 100 -0.95 17.93 -7.65
CA ARG A 100 -2.40 17.85 -7.54
C ARG A 100 -2.87 17.65 -6.10
N ALA A 101 -2.18 16.82 -5.32
CA ALA A 101 -2.51 16.62 -3.91
C ALA A 101 -2.32 17.90 -3.07
N ARG A 102 -1.31 18.73 -3.38
CA ARG A 102 -1.12 20.04 -2.73
C ARG A 102 -2.24 21.02 -3.08
N GLU A 103 -2.61 21.11 -4.36
CA GLU A 103 -3.72 21.96 -4.82
C GLU A 103 -5.05 21.60 -4.13
N LEU A 104 -5.29 20.31 -3.92
CA LEU A 104 -6.47 19.79 -3.26
C LEU A 104 -6.40 19.86 -1.72
N GLY A 105 -5.29 20.35 -1.16
CA GLY A 105 -5.10 20.45 0.30
C GLY A 105 -5.00 19.10 1.01
N PHE A 106 -4.57 18.04 0.31
CA PHE A 106 -4.44 16.72 0.92
C PHE A 106 -3.29 16.66 1.92
N TYR A 107 -3.51 15.87 2.98
CA TYR A 107 -2.42 15.48 3.87
C TYR A 107 -1.38 14.66 3.11
N MET A 108 -0.14 15.16 3.10
CA MET A 108 0.99 14.54 2.40
C MET A 108 1.87 13.76 3.37
N GLN A 109 1.63 12.46 3.45
CA GLN A 109 2.41 11.54 4.29
C GLN A 109 3.87 11.46 3.82
N LYS A 110 4.82 11.53 4.76
CA LYS A 110 6.28 11.46 4.49
C LYS A 110 6.93 10.12 4.88
N TYR A 111 6.14 9.06 4.93
CA TYR A 111 6.55 7.69 5.28
C TYR A 111 5.64 6.71 4.54
N CYS A 112 5.94 5.40 4.53
CA CYS A 112 5.19 4.43 3.73
C CYS A 112 3.82 4.02 4.32
N GLY A 113 3.55 4.41 5.57
CA GLY A 113 2.30 4.12 6.28
C GLY A 113 2.38 3.02 7.34
N CYS A 114 3.54 2.39 7.54
CA CYS A 114 3.77 1.50 8.69
C CYS A 114 4.46 2.24 9.84
N ILE A 115 4.21 1.81 11.08
CA ILE A 115 4.76 2.44 12.31
C ILE A 115 6.30 2.48 12.32
N PHE A 116 6.96 1.47 11.72
CA PHE A 116 8.43 1.45 11.62
C PHE A 116 8.95 2.49 10.63
N SER A 117 8.26 2.72 9.50
CA SER A 117 8.63 3.80 8.57
C SER A 117 8.32 5.18 9.15
N GLU A 118 7.34 5.26 10.04
CA GLU A 118 7.08 6.47 10.83
C GLU A 118 8.20 6.72 11.85
N GLU A 119 8.67 5.70 12.56
CA GLU A 119 9.84 5.80 13.44
C GLU A 119 11.09 6.25 12.67
N GLU A 120 11.42 5.57 11.57
CA GLU A 120 12.57 5.87 10.70
C GLU A 120 12.60 7.32 10.23
N ARG A 121 11.43 7.92 9.99
CA ARG A 121 11.31 9.34 9.59
C ARG A 121 11.90 10.30 10.62
N TYR A 122 11.90 9.94 11.91
CA TYR A 122 12.47 10.76 12.98
C TYR A 122 13.93 10.41 13.29
N LEU A 123 14.46 9.34 12.70
CA LEU A 123 15.83 8.91 12.89
C LEU A 123 16.76 9.56 11.86
N LYS A 124 18.03 9.78 12.27
CA LYS A 124 19.10 10.05 11.31
C LYS A 124 19.32 8.79 10.47
N ALA A 125 19.69 8.93 9.19
CA ALA A 125 19.95 7.79 8.30
C ALA A 125 20.93 6.76 8.91
N SER A 126 21.92 7.22 9.68
CA SER A 126 22.89 6.37 10.41
C SER A 126 22.31 5.57 11.58
N LYS A 127 21.03 5.77 11.93
CA LYS A 127 20.34 5.14 13.06
C LYS A 127 19.17 4.25 12.63
N ILE A 128 18.91 4.15 11.33
CA ILE A 128 17.91 3.23 10.79
C ILE A 128 18.44 1.81 10.98
N LEU A 129 17.69 0.97 11.66
CA LEU A 129 18.05 -0.43 11.87
C LEU A 129 18.13 -1.13 10.49
N PRO A 130 19.14 -1.97 10.24
CA PRO A 130 19.22 -2.76 9.01
C PRO A 130 18.03 -3.72 8.88
#